data_AF-A0AA38PJR0-F1
#
_entry.id   AF-A0AA38PJR0-F1
#
_cell.length_a   1.000
_cell.length_b   1.000
_cell.length_c   1.000
_cell.angle_alpha   90.00
_cell.angle_beta   90.00
_cell.angle_gamma   90.00
#
_symmetry.space_group_name_H-M   'P 1'
#
loop_
_entity.id
_entity.type
_entity.pdbx_description
1 polymer ?
#
loop_
_entity_poly.entity_id
_entity_poly.type
_entity_poly.pdbx_seq_one_letter_code
_entity_poly.pdbx_strand_id
1 'polypeptide(L)'
;MTPDEQAQLAATAALYYYDVINIISSAIGIGMLTLGFGVAVRYMRSDHWSYTKITLLSSCLVIMVCSYWSVAYFGAYTMSSIHDHLLFVDQLNGIDLTPSLILDYINSWLPSIALVMGDLIVTWRAWILLQHNRCLQFILAIFSIANLGLNAAASIQDTIMVRTKLVRTISALDWLSNAASIVMNMCATLMIAWKAWAHSRLMKEYLGHTRRTYVNKVLLLLIESGALFCLVQLIVLAFTLVSTYSINAADSLAYQEVFAIVGTASTLAPAWYPIMVIILIQSDCSPVEQTLQDSHAVSEDIQN
;
A
#
# COMPACT_ATOMS: atom_id res chain seq x y z
N MET A 1 -45.39 -0.72 -1.52
CA MET A 1 -44.35 0.20 -1.98
C MET A 1 -44.97 1.08 -3.05
N THR A 2 -45.06 2.38 -2.80
CA THR A 2 -45.64 3.33 -3.76
C THR A 2 -44.64 3.63 -4.88
N PRO A 3 -45.09 4.12 -6.06
CA PRO A 3 -44.18 4.56 -7.12
C PRO A 3 -43.19 5.63 -6.65
N ASP A 4 -43.61 6.50 -5.73
CA ASP A 4 -42.78 7.55 -5.15
C ASP A 4 -41.69 6.97 -4.24
N GLU A 5 -42.01 5.96 -3.42
CA GLU A 5 -41.01 5.23 -2.61
C GLU A 5 -40.00 4.50 -3.50
N GLN A 6 -40.42 3.95 -4.64
CA GLN A 6 -39.52 3.30 -5.60
C GLN A 6 -38.59 4.31 -6.28
N ALA A 7 -39.10 5.48 -6.67
CA ALA A 7 -38.29 6.55 -7.25
C ALA A 7 -37.26 7.09 -6.25
N GLN A 8 -37.65 7.26 -4.98
CA GLN A 8 -36.74 7.67 -3.91
C GLN A 8 -35.66 6.61 -3.66
N LEU A 9 -36.03 5.33 -3.55
CA LEU A 9 -35.06 4.25 -3.34
C LEU A 9 -34.05 4.18 -4.51
N ALA A 10 -34.51 4.35 -5.75
CA ALA A 10 -33.64 4.38 -6.92
C ALA A 10 -32.68 5.60 -6.90
N ALA A 11 -33.16 6.77 -6.49
CA ALA A 11 -32.33 7.97 -6.36
C ALA A 11 -31.28 7.83 -5.24
N THR A 12 -31.66 7.32 -4.07
CA THR A 12 -30.73 7.05 -2.97
C THR A 12 -29.70 5.97 -3.36
N ALA A 13 -30.14 4.91 -4.05
CA ALA A 13 -29.23 3.88 -4.55
C ALA A 13 -28.21 4.45 -5.54
N ALA A 14 -28.62 5.36 -6.43
CA ALA A 14 -27.70 6.03 -7.36
C ALA A 14 -26.69 6.94 -6.64
N LEU A 15 -27.08 7.57 -5.52
CA LEU A 15 -26.21 8.44 -4.74
C LEU A 15 -25.08 7.67 -4.03
N TYR A 16 -25.38 6.52 -3.45
CA TYR A 16 -24.44 5.73 -2.65
C TYR A 16 -23.82 4.53 -3.39
N TYR A 17 -24.10 4.38 -4.68
CA TYR A 17 -23.60 3.27 -5.50
C TYR A 17 -22.07 3.13 -5.42
N TYR A 18 -21.34 4.24 -5.53
CA TYR A 18 -19.87 4.25 -5.48
C TYR A 18 -19.31 3.90 -4.11
N ASP A 19 -19.95 4.38 -3.06
CA ASP A 19 -19.53 4.06 -1.69
C ASP A 19 -19.63 2.57 -1.44
N VAL A 20 -20.71 1.93 -1.92
CA VAL A 20 -20.89 0.47 -1.81
C VAL A 20 -19.81 -0.28 -2.60
N ILE A 21 -19.51 0.12 -3.84
CA ILE A 21 -18.41 -0.49 -4.62
C ILE A 21 -17.08 -0.36 -3.88
N ASN A 22 -16.78 0.82 -3.35
CA ASN A 22 -15.55 1.08 -2.63
C ASN A 22 -15.43 0.24 -1.36
N ILE A 23 -16.53 0.02 -0.63
CA ILE A 23 -16.56 -0.87 0.54
C ILE A 23 -16.29 -2.31 0.12
N ILE A 24 -16.90 -2.79 -0.97
CA ILE A 24 -16.71 -4.16 -1.47
C ILE A 24 -15.26 -4.36 -1.93
N SER A 25 -14.71 -3.45 -2.73
CA SER A 25 -13.32 -3.54 -3.22
C SER A 25 -12.33 -3.51 -2.06
N SER A 26 -12.55 -2.63 -1.08
CA SER A 26 -11.72 -2.54 0.12
C SER A 26 -11.80 -3.80 0.98
N ALA A 27 -12.99 -4.38 1.15
CA ALA A 27 -13.19 -5.61 1.92
C ALA A 27 -12.45 -6.80 1.29
N ILE A 28 -12.49 -6.92 -0.04
CA ILE A 28 -11.71 -7.93 -0.78
C ILE A 28 -10.21 -7.70 -0.57
N GLY A 29 -9.76 -6.45 -0.70
CA GLY A 29 -8.38 -6.06 -0.49
C GLY A 29 -7.85 -6.40 0.91
N ILE A 30 -8.62 -6.08 1.94
CA ILE A 30 -8.30 -6.42 3.34
C ILE A 30 -8.30 -7.93 3.54
N GLY A 31 -9.25 -8.66 2.96
CA GLY A 31 -9.28 -10.12 3.00
C GLY A 31 -7.99 -10.75 2.48
N MET A 32 -7.50 -10.26 1.34
CA MET A 32 -6.21 -10.69 0.78
C MET A 32 -5.03 -10.34 1.70
N LEU A 33 -5.04 -9.14 2.30
CA LEU A 33 -4.00 -8.72 3.24
C LEU A 33 -3.95 -9.63 4.48
N THR A 34 -5.10 -9.94 5.06
CA THR A 34 -5.20 -10.79 6.27
C THR A 34 -4.77 -12.22 5.99
N LEU A 35 -5.13 -12.78 4.83
CA LEU A 35 -4.63 -14.08 4.39
C LEU A 35 -3.11 -14.06 4.22
N GLY A 36 -2.57 -13.06 3.52
CA GLY A 36 -1.14 -12.90 3.32
C GLY A 36 -0.37 -12.75 4.63
N PHE A 37 -0.89 -11.96 5.57
CA PHE A 37 -0.30 -11.79 6.90
C PHE A 37 -0.30 -13.10 7.69
N GLY A 38 -1.41 -13.85 7.67
CA GLY A 38 -1.50 -15.17 8.30
C GLY A 38 -0.48 -16.17 7.76
N VAL A 39 -0.31 -16.21 6.43
CA VAL A 39 0.71 -17.04 5.76
C VAL A 39 2.12 -16.62 6.20
N ALA A 40 2.44 -15.33 6.17
CA ALA A 40 3.75 -14.81 6.57
C ALA A 40 4.09 -15.15 8.03
N VAL A 41 3.13 -15.00 8.96
CA VAL A 41 3.31 -15.37 10.38
C VAL A 41 3.54 -16.86 10.54
N ARG A 42 2.77 -17.71 9.83
CA ARG A 42 2.90 -19.17 9.91
C ARG A 42 4.28 -19.63 9.46
N TYR A 43 4.78 -19.09 8.35
CA TYR A 43 6.10 -19.43 7.86
C TYR A 43 7.23 -18.89 8.74
N MET A 44 7.06 -17.72 9.37
CA MET A 44 8.07 -17.16 10.28
C MET A 44 8.13 -17.86 11.63
N ARG A 45 7.13 -18.67 11.98
CA ARG A 45 7.06 -19.38 13.27
C ARG A 45 8.06 -20.55 13.39
N SER A 46 8.71 -20.98 12.31
CA SER A 46 9.63 -22.13 12.33
C SER A 46 11.08 -21.80 12.68
N ASP A 47 11.43 -20.52 12.92
CA ASP A 47 12.83 -20.08 13.02
C ASP A 47 13.00 -18.96 14.07
N HIS A 48 14.24 -18.66 14.48
CA HIS A 48 14.53 -17.58 15.42
C HIS A 48 14.04 -16.22 14.86
N TRP A 49 13.43 -15.41 15.73
CA TRP A 49 12.92 -14.08 15.39
C TRP A 49 14.10 -13.11 15.22
N SER A 50 14.41 -12.75 13.98
CA SER A 50 15.37 -11.68 13.70
C SER A 50 14.68 -10.31 13.79
N TYR A 51 15.45 -9.28 14.14
CA TYR A 51 14.97 -7.89 14.16
C TYR A 51 14.29 -7.49 12.84
N THR A 52 14.80 -7.99 11.71
CA THR A 52 14.26 -7.80 10.36
C THR A 52 12.84 -8.35 10.19
N LYS A 53 12.57 -9.56 10.72
CA LYS A 53 11.23 -10.18 10.67
C LYS A 53 10.25 -9.39 11.55
N ILE A 54 10.69 -8.96 12.74
CA ILE A 54 9.87 -8.18 13.68
C ILE A 54 9.46 -6.83 13.06
N THR A 55 10.41 -6.07 12.53
CA THR A 55 10.13 -4.75 11.94
C THR A 55 9.13 -4.87 10.80
N LEU A 56 9.33 -5.82 9.90
CA LEU A 56 8.44 -6.04 8.76
C LEU A 56 7.03 -6.46 9.18
N LEU A 57 6.89 -7.40 10.12
CA LEU A 57 5.60 -7.81 10.64
C LEU A 57 4.89 -6.67 11.38
N SER A 58 5.63 -5.87 12.15
CA SER A 58 5.05 -4.70 12.83
C SER A 58 4.54 -3.65 11.85
N SER A 59 5.28 -3.36 10.76
CA SER A 59 4.84 -2.42 9.74
C SER A 59 3.61 -2.94 8.99
N CYS A 60 3.57 -4.25 8.66
CA CYS A 60 2.40 -4.87 8.05
C CYS A 60 1.18 -4.82 8.98
N LEU A 61 1.36 -5.06 10.28
CA LEU A 61 0.30 -4.97 11.28
C LEU A 61 -0.26 -3.55 11.36
N VAL A 62 0.60 -2.52 11.36
CA VAL A 62 0.15 -1.12 11.38
C VAL A 62 -0.66 -0.79 10.12
N ILE A 63 -0.15 -1.13 8.93
CA ILE A 63 -0.88 -0.90 7.67
C ILE A 63 -2.24 -1.63 7.69
N MET A 64 -2.28 -2.86 8.22
CA MET A 64 -3.51 -3.63 8.35
C MET A 64 -4.50 -2.93 9.29
N VAL A 65 -4.08 -2.54 10.50
CA VAL A 65 -4.93 -1.81 11.45
C VAL A 65 -5.47 -0.51 10.84
N CYS A 66 -4.62 0.27 10.16
CA CYS A 66 -5.04 1.49 9.50
C CYS A 66 -6.09 1.23 8.41
N SER A 67 -5.90 0.17 7.61
CA SER A 67 -6.82 -0.21 6.54
C SER A 67 -8.17 -0.68 7.10
N TYR A 68 -8.16 -1.52 8.14
CA TYR A 68 -9.37 -1.97 8.82
C TYR A 68 -10.19 -0.81 9.41
N TRP A 69 -9.51 0.14 10.05
CA TRP A 69 -10.20 1.32 10.57
C TRP A 69 -10.83 2.15 9.46
N SER A 70 -10.09 2.42 8.38
CA SER A 70 -10.57 3.26 7.28
C SER A 70 -11.85 2.68 6.66
N VAL A 71 -11.89 1.36 6.43
CA VAL A 71 -13.09 0.68 5.91
C VAL A 71 -14.23 0.67 6.91
N ALA A 72 -13.96 0.43 8.19
CA ALA A 72 -14.99 0.47 9.23
C ALA A 72 -15.62 1.86 9.36
N TYR A 73 -14.79 2.91 9.35
CA TYR A 73 -15.25 4.29 9.38
C TYR A 73 -16.06 4.64 8.13
N PHE A 74 -15.55 4.33 6.94
CA PHE A 74 -16.25 4.62 5.69
C PHE A 74 -17.58 3.87 5.59
N GLY A 75 -17.61 2.59 5.96
CA GLY A 75 -18.85 1.81 6.03
C GLY A 75 -19.86 2.38 7.01
N ALA A 76 -19.44 2.78 8.21
CA ALA A 76 -20.30 3.41 9.20
C ALA A 76 -20.85 4.77 8.70
N TYR A 77 -20.00 5.57 8.06
CA TYR A 77 -20.38 6.87 7.48
C TYR A 77 -21.44 6.71 6.38
N THR A 78 -21.23 5.79 5.43
CA THR A 78 -22.19 5.51 4.35
C THR A 78 -23.51 4.97 4.91
N MET A 79 -23.47 4.07 5.89
CA MET A 79 -24.70 3.55 6.53
C MET A 79 -25.49 4.65 7.26
N SER A 80 -24.81 5.54 8.00
CA SER A 80 -25.46 6.68 8.67
C SER A 80 -26.08 7.63 7.63
N SER A 81 -25.36 7.91 6.56
CA SER A 81 -25.82 8.82 5.50
C SER A 81 -27.05 8.27 4.77
N ILE A 82 -27.07 6.97 4.45
CA ILE A 82 -28.24 6.29 3.86
C ILE A 82 -29.43 6.35 4.83
N HIS A 83 -29.20 6.10 6.12
CA HIS A 83 -30.24 6.13 7.14
C HIS A 83 -30.90 7.50 7.26
N ASP A 84 -30.08 8.56 7.36
CA ASP A 84 -30.57 9.94 7.47
C ASP A 84 -31.34 10.37 6.22
N HIS A 85 -30.84 10.01 5.04
CA HIS A 85 -31.48 10.36 3.77
C HIS A 85 -32.82 9.64 3.56
N LEU A 86 -32.94 8.38 3.98
CA LEU A 86 -34.19 7.61 3.89
C LEU A 86 -35.26 8.05 4.89
N LEU A 87 -34.84 8.59 6.05
CA LEU A 87 -35.78 9.02 7.10
C LEU A 87 -36.17 10.50 7.03
N PHE A 88 -35.68 11.26 6.05
CA PHE A 88 -35.92 12.71 5.91
C PHE A 88 -35.71 13.47 7.23
N VAL A 89 -34.74 13.04 8.05
CA VAL A 89 -34.45 13.71 9.32
C VAL A 89 -33.77 15.04 8.96
N ASP A 90 -34.52 16.13 9.08
CA ASP A 90 -33.98 17.48 8.99
C ASP A 90 -32.83 17.60 10.00
N GLN A 91 -31.63 17.96 9.53
CA GLN A 91 -30.40 18.14 10.32
C GLN A 91 -30.49 19.28 11.36
N LEU A 92 -31.69 19.75 11.70
CA LEU A 92 -31.95 20.90 12.57
C LEU A 92 -31.91 20.57 14.07
N ASN A 93 -31.93 19.29 14.46
CA ASN A 93 -31.74 18.93 15.86
C ASN A 93 -30.27 18.66 16.12
N GLY A 94 -29.64 19.55 16.89
CA GLY A 94 -28.22 19.55 17.25
C GLY A 94 -27.68 18.17 17.57
N ILE A 95 -27.10 17.53 16.56
CA ILE A 95 -26.22 16.38 16.73
C ILE A 95 -25.01 16.92 17.49
N ASP A 96 -24.62 16.29 18.59
CA ASP A 96 -23.32 16.53 19.21
C ASP A 96 -22.24 16.28 18.14
N LEU A 97 -21.77 17.36 17.50
CA LEU A 97 -20.77 17.30 16.41
C LEU A 97 -19.40 16.79 16.90
N THR A 98 -19.22 16.61 18.21
CA THR A 98 -17.92 16.36 18.83
C THR A 98 -17.37 14.95 18.57
N PRO A 99 -18.13 13.83 18.74
CA PRO A 99 -17.65 12.50 18.39
C PRO A 99 -17.42 12.29 16.88
N SER A 100 -18.27 12.87 16.00
CA SER A 100 -18.08 12.70 14.54
C SER A 100 -16.79 13.39 14.05
N LEU A 101 -16.51 14.60 14.54
CA LEU A 101 -15.27 15.32 14.22
C LEU A 101 -14.00 14.55 14.61
N ILE A 102 -14.00 13.87 15.76
CA ILE A 102 -12.84 13.07 16.20
C ILE A 102 -12.60 11.90 15.24
N LEU A 103 -13.67 11.21 14.81
CA LEU A 103 -13.56 10.11 13.86
C LEU A 103 -13.07 10.58 12.49
N ASP A 104 -13.52 11.75 12.02
CA ASP A 104 -13.08 12.37 10.78
C ASP A 104 -11.58 12.72 10.81
N TYR A 105 -11.10 13.26 11.94
CA TYR A 105 -9.68 13.55 12.14
C TYR A 105 -8.82 12.30 12.16
N ILE A 106 -9.28 11.21 12.81
CA ILE A 106 -8.53 9.96 12.79
C ILE A 106 -8.47 9.44 11.35
N ASN A 107 -9.59 9.48 10.62
CA ASN A 107 -9.65 8.93 9.26
C ASN A 107 -8.79 9.71 8.25
N SER A 108 -8.60 11.03 8.40
CA SER A 108 -7.76 11.81 7.48
C SER A 108 -6.26 11.45 7.57
N TRP A 109 -5.78 10.99 8.73
CA TRP A 109 -4.36 10.67 8.92
C TRP A 109 -3.99 9.24 8.50
N LEU A 110 -4.95 8.32 8.48
CA LEU A 110 -4.68 6.90 8.26
C LEU A 110 -4.07 6.57 6.89
N PRO A 111 -4.55 7.14 5.76
CA PRO A 111 -3.92 6.90 4.46
C PRO A 111 -2.46 7.35 4.44
N SER A 112 -2.16 8.52 5.01
CA SER A 112 -0.80 9.06 5.11
C SER A 112 0.10 8.19 5.97
N ILE A 113 -0.40 7.66 7.10
CA ILE A 113 0.35 6.72 7.96
C ILE A 113 0.66 5.44 7.20
N ALA A 114 -0.32 4.86 6.48
CA ALA A 114 -0.11 3.66 5.69
C ALA A 114 0.92 3.87 4.57
N LEU A 115 0.85 5.02 3.88
CA LEU A 115 1.79 5.40 2.82
C LEU A 115 3.21 5.60 3.37
N VAL A 116 3.36 6.35 4.47
CA VAL A 116 4.65 6.56 5.14
C VAL A 116 5.24 5.23 5.61
N MET A 117 4.42 4.33 6.16
CA MET A 117 4.90 2.99 6.54
C MET A 117 5.40 2.20 5.33
N GLY A 118 4.70 2.30 4.19
CA GLY A 118 5.15 1.74 2.92
C GLY A 118 6.51 2.26 2.48
N ASP A 119 6.68 3.57 2.50
CA ASP A 119 7.92 4.26 2.14
C ASP A 119 9.07 3.93 3.10
N LEU A 120 8.78 3.74 4.39
CA LEU A 120 9.75 3.29 5.37
C LEU A 120 10.20 1.85 5.11
N ILE A 121 9.30 0.93 4.71
CA ILE A 121 9.67 -0.43 4.31
C ILE A 121 10.62 -0.40 3.10
N VAL A 122 10.31 0.44 2.10
CA VAL A 122 11.13 0.64 0.89
C VAL A 122 12.50 1.26 1.21
N THR A 123 12.52 2.22 2.11
CA THR A 123 13.76 2.86 2.57
C THR A 123 14.62 1.86 3.32
N TRP A 124 14.02 1.11 4.23
CA TRP A 124 14.70 0.13 5.06
C TRP A 124 15.36 -0.96 4.23
N ARG A 125 14.71 -1.47 3.16
CA ARG A 125 15.34 -2.45 2.25
C ARG A 125 16.58 -1.88 1.56
N ALA A 126 16.53 -0.63 1.09
CA ALA A 126 17.68 0.02 0.46
C ALA A 126 18.79 0.25 1.49
N TRP A 127 18.42 0.63 2.71
CA TRP A 127 19.35 0.86 3.82
C TRP A 127 20.19 -0.38 4.16
N ILE A 128 19.53 -1.55 4.25
CA ILE A 128 20.20 -2.83 4.54
C ILE A 128 21.21 -3.19 3.43
N LEU A 129 20.86 -2.97 2.17
CA LEU A 129 21.74 -3.29 1.04
C LEU A 129 22.91 -2.28 0.88
N LEU A 130 22.76 -1.08 1.43
CA LEU A 130 23.72 0.02 1.34
C LEU A 130 24.64 0.15 2.57
N GLN A 131 24.71 -0.87 3.45
CA GLN A 131 25.49 -0.84 4.70
C GLN A 131 26.95 -0.37 4.56
N HIS A 132 27.56 -0.52 3.39
CA HIS A 132 28.94 -0.13 3.14
C HIS A 132 29.12 1.34 2.70
N ASN A 133 28.08 2.00 2.17
CA ASN A 133 28.17 3.34 1.58
C ASN A 133 27.41 4.38 2.42
N ARG A 134 28.08 4.98 3.41
CA ARG A 134 27.48 5.96 4.35
C ARG A 134 26.85 7.16 3.66
N CYS A 135 27.45 7.69 2.59
CA CYS A 135 26.89 8.84 1.87
C CYS A 135 25.49 8.56 1.29
N LEU A 136 25.29 7.38 0.69
CA LEU A 136 23.99 7.00 0.14
C LEU A 136 22.95 6.78 1.24
N GLN A 137 23.37 6.24 2.39
CA GLN A 137 22.50 6.14 3.56
C GLN A 137 22.08 7.52 4.08
N PHE A 138 23.00 8.49 4.15
CA PHE A 138 22.65 9.87 4.54
C PHE A 138 21.68 10.52 3.55
N ILE A 139 21.90 10.38 2.24
CA ILE A 139 21.00 10.91 1.22
C ILE A 139 19.60 10.27 1.36
N LEU A 140 19.55 8.95 1.53
CA LEU A 140 18.31 8.21 1.71
C LEU A 140 17.58 8.63 3.01
N ALA A 141 18.30 8.86 4.11
CA ALA A 141 17.72 9.38 5.36
C ALA A 141 17.10 10.76 5.17
N ILE A 142 17.83 11.69 4.56
CA ILE A 142 17.35 13.06 4.31
C ILE A 142 16.08 13.02 3.46
N PHE A 143 16.09 12.21 2.38
CA PHE A 143 14.95 12.07 1.51
C PHE A 143 13.73 11.47 2.23
N SER A 144 13.97 10.50 3.13
CA SER A 144 12.91 9.88 3.96
C SER A 144 12.29 10.87 4.94
N ILE A 145 13.11 11.70 5.59
CA ILE A 145 12.64 12.73 6.52
C ILE A 145 11.85 13.81 5.77
N ALA A 146 12.32 14.23 4.59
CA ALA A 146 11.60 15.18 3.75
C ALA A 146 10.22 14.64 3.32
N ASN A 147 10.18 13.37 2.90
CA ASN A 147 8.94 12.71 2.50
C ASN A 147 7.95 12.55 3.68
N LEU A 148 8.45 12.23 4.88
CA LEU A 148 7.64 12.23 6.09
C LEU A 148 7.05 13.63 6.38
N GLY A 149 7.85 14.68 6.24
CA GLY A 149 7.41 16.06 6.42
C GLY A 149 6.31 16.49 5.44
N LEU A 150 6.44 16.10 4.16
CA LEU A 150 5.42 16.37 3.14
C LEU A 150 4.08 15.67 3.43
N ASN A 151 4.13 14.39 3.84
CA ASN A 151 2.93 13.65 4.22
C ASN A 151 2.26 14.22 5.48
N ALA A 152 3.06 14.67 6.45
CA ALA A 152 2.54 15.36 7.62
C ALA A 152 1.88 16.70 7.24
N ALA A 153 2.51 17.48 6.35
CA ALA A 153 1.95 18.74 5.88
C ALA A 153 0.61 18.56 5.13
N ALA A 154 0.51 17.55 4.27
CA ALA A 154 -0.74 17.19 3.60
C ALA A 154 -1.83 16.79 4.61
N SER A 155 -1.51 15.94 5.58
CA SER A 155 -2.47 15.50 6.61
C SER A 155 -2.94 16.65 7.52
N ILE A 156 -2.06 17.61 7.81
CA ILE A 156 -2.42 18.84 8.53
C ILE A 156 -3.37 19.69 7.69
N GLN A 157 -3.14 19.81 6.37
CA GLN A 157 -4.05 20.52 5.48
C GLN A 157 -5.44 19.86 5.48
N ASP A 158 -5.52 18.54 5.35
CA ASP A 158 -6.77 17.79 5.44
C ASP A 158 -7.50 18.02 6.77
N THR A 159 -6.75 18.04 7.88
CA THR A 159 -7.30 18.34 9.20
C THR A 159 -7.91 19.75 9.26
N ILE A 160 -7.27 20.74 8.63
CA ILE A 160 -7.79 22.11 8.54
C ILE A 160 -9.07 22.15 7.69
N MET A 161 -9.13 21.39 6.60
CA MET A 161 -10.34 21.28 5.75
C MET A 161 -11.51 20.68 6.52
N VAL A 162 -11.29 19.58 7.25
CA VAL A 162 -12.28 18.96 8.13
C VAL A 162 -12.78 19.97 9.18
N ARG A 163 -11.86 20.70 9.83
CA ARG A 163 -12.21 21.71 10.84
C ARG A 163 -13.07 22.85 10.29
N THR A 164 -12.81 23.26 9.05
CA THR A 164 -13.51 24.37 8.39
C THR A 164 -14.80 23.93 7.69
N LYS A 165 -15.15 22.64 7.74
CA LYS A 165 -16.30 22.03 7.03
C LYS A 165 -16.29 22.32 5.53
N LEU A 166 -15.11 22.57 4.96
CA LEU A 166 -14.95 22.70 3.53
C LEU A 166 -15.06 21.31 2.91
N VAL A 167 -15.73 21.22 1.76
CA VAL A 167 -15.73 19.98 0.95
C VAL A 167 -14.26 19.63 0.70
N ARG A 168 -13.86 18.40 1.02
CA ARG A 168 -12.48 17.93 0.81
C ARG A 168 -12.14 18.02 -0.67
N THR A 169 -11.38 19.03 -1.05
CA THR A 169 -10.82 19.17 -2.39
C THR A 169 -9.40 18.62 -2.40
N ILE A 170 -9.09 17.78 -3.39
CA ILE A 170 -7.72 17.33 -3.60
C ILE A 170 -6.83 18.56 -3.79
N SER A 171 -5.85 18.70 -2.90
CA SER A 171 -5.00 19.87 -2.79
C SER A 171 -3.67 19.69 -3.51
N ALA A 172 -2.96 20.79 -3.72
CA ALA A 172 -1.63 20.74 -4.29
C ALA A 172 -0.65 19.90 -3.45
N LEU A 173 -0.84 19.86 -2.12
CA LEU A 173 -0.01 19.04 -1.23
C LEU A 173 -0.29 17.54 -1.38
N ASP A 174 -1.49 17.12 -1.81
CA ASP A 174 -1.84 15.70 -1.93
C ASP A 174 -1.15 15.04 -3.13
N TRP A 175 -1.14 15.69 -4.28
CA TRP A 175 -0.40 15.16 -5.42
C TRP A 175 1.11 15.33 -5.23
N LEU A 176 1.56 16.38 -4.52
CA LEU A 176 2.98 16.61 -4.25
C LEU A 176 3.56 15.59 -3.26
N SER A 177 2.83 15.24 -2.20
CA SER A 177 3.24 14.20 -1.25
C SER A 177 3.31 12.83 -1.93
N ASN A 178 2.31 12.50 -2.77
CA ASN A 178 2.32 11.29 -3.58
C ASN A 178 3.49 11.26 -4.58
N ALA A 179 3.77 12.38 -5.26
CA ALA A 179 4.89 12.50 -6.18
C ALA A 179 6.24 12.34 -5.46
N ALA A 180 6.39 12.94 -4.27
CA ALA A 180 7.59 12.78 -3.46
C ALA A 180 7.82 11.33 -3.02
N SER A 181 6.75 10.63 -2.62
CA SER A 181 6.77 9.20 -2.29
C SER A 181 7.22 8.34 -3.49
N ILE A 182 6.70 8.61 -4.69
CA ILE A 182 7.12 7.91 -5.92
C ILE A 182 8.61 8.11 -6.19
N VAL A 183 9.09 9.35 -6.12
CA VAL A 183 10.51 9.66 -6.35
C VAL A 183 11.38 8.97 -5.31
N MET A 184 10.93 8.90 -4.05
CA MET A 184 11.59 8.16 -2.97
C MET A 184 11.77 6.69 -3.33
N ASN A 185 10.66 6.06 -3.69
CA ASN A 185 10.60 4.63 -3.95
C ASN A 185 11.35 4.25 -5.22
N MET A 186 11.30 5.11 -6.24
CA MET A 186 12.06 4.94 -7.47
C MET A 186 13.56 5.09 -7.22
N CYS A 187 13.99 6.10 -6.47
CA CYS A 187 15.39 6.27 -6.06
C CYS A 187 15.89 5.06 -5.25
N ALA A 188 15.12 4.61 -4.26
CA ALA A 188 15.46 3.43 -3.46
C ALA A 188 15.59 2.18 -4.33
N THR A 189 14.65 1.95 -5.24
CA THR A 189 14.65 0.78 -6.14
C THR A 189 15.81 0.83 -7.14
N LEU A 190 16.13 2.01 -7.69
CA LEU A 190 17.28 2.22 -8.57
C LEU A 190 18.61 2.01 -7.84
N MET A 191 18.74 2.47 -6.58
CA MET A 191 19.92 2.23 -5.76
C MET A 191 20.13 0.73 -5.49
N ILE A 192 19.05 0.00 -5.19
CA ILE A 192 19.05 -1.45 -5.04
C ILE A 192 19.50 -2.13 -6.34
N ALA A 193 18.93 -1.72 -7.48
CA ALA A 193 19.27 -2.25 -8.80
C ALA A 193 20.74 -1.99 -9.18
N TRP A 194 21.24 -0.78 -8.89
CA TRP A 194 22.64 -0.45 -9.14
C TRP A 194 23.59 -1.31 -8.30
N LYS A 195 23.27 -1.52 -7.02
CA LYS A 195 24.05 -2.40 -6.14
C LYS A 195 24.02 -3.86 -6.61
N ALA A 196 22.87 -4.33 -7.09
CA ALA A 196 22.69 -5.65 -7.67
C ALA A 196 23.56 -5.87 -8.91
N TRP A 197 23.56 -4.88 -9.79
CA TRP A 197 24.36 -4.90 -10.99
C TRP A 197 25.85 -4.88 -10.68
N ALA A 198 26.29 -4.02 -9.75
CA ALA A 198 27.68 -3.97 -9.32
C ALA A 198 28.15 -5.31 -8.72
N HIS A 199 27.34 -5.93 -7.86
CA HIS A 199 27.65 -7.25 -7.29
C HIS A 199 27.75 -8.34 -8.38
N SER A 200 26.80 -8.36 -9.32
CA SER A 200 26.78 -9.32 -10.42
C SER A 200 27.98 -9.16 -11.36
N ARG A 201 28.40 -7.91 -11.62
CA ARG A 201 29.57 -7.60 -12.43
C ARG A 201 30.86 -8.09 -11.77
N LEU A 202 31.06 -7.80 -10.48
CA LEU A 202 32.22 -8.27 -9.72
C LEU A 202 32.29 -9.79 -9.71
N MET A 203 31.15 -10.47 -9.46
CA MET A 203 31.11 -11.93 -9.45
C MET A 203 31.48 -12.53 -10.81
N LYS A 204 31.04 -11.90 -11.92
CA LYS A 204 31.40 -12.31 -13.27
C LYS A 204 32.90 -12.14 -13.56
N GLU A 205 33.51 -11.08 -13.02
CA GLU A 205 34.93 -10.78 -13.19
C GLU A 205 35.84 -11.72 -12.39
N TYR A 206 35.45 -12.11 -11.17
CA TYR A 206 36.24 -13.02 -10.33
C TYR A 206 36.05 -14.51 -10.61
N LEU A 207 34.83 -14.96 -10.97
CA LEU A 207 34.53 -16.39 -11.14
C LEU A 207 34.40 -16.85 -12.60
N GLY A 208 34.45 -15.95 -13.59
CA GLY A 208 34.35 -16.30 -15.02
C GLY A 208 32.99 -16.83 -15.49
N HIS A 209 32.10 -17.24 -14.58
CA HIS A 209 30.74 -17.69 -14.85
C HIS A 209 29.74 -17.05 -13.88
N THR A 210 28.60 -16.60 -14.42
CA THR A 210 27.48 -16.10 -13.63
C THR A 210 26.67 -17.28 -13.10
N ARG A 211 27.19 -18.00 -12.09
CA ARG A 211 26.30 -18.92 -11.36
C ARG A 211 25.21 -18.06 -10.73
N ARG A 212 23.95 -18.29 -11.12
CA ARG A 212 22.80 -17.51 -10.62
C ARG A 212 22.63 -17.84 -9.14
N THR A 213 23.34 -17.11 -8.28
CA THR A 213 23.29 -17.32 -6.84
C THR A 213 21.90 -16.99 -6.33
N TYR A 214 21.51 -17.66 -5.25
CA TYR A 214 20.27 -17.39 -4.52
C TYR A 214 20.10 -15.88 -4.23
N VAL A 215 21.18 -15.20 -3.86
CA VAL A 215 21.24 -13.74 -3.65
C VAL A 215 20.80 -12.95 -4.89
N ASN A 216 21.25 -13.33 -6.09
CA ASN A 216 20.86 -12.64 -7.32
C ASN A 216 19.37 -12.82 -7.65
N LYS A 217 18.77 -13.98 -7.32
CA LYS A 217 17.32 -14.20 -7.48
C LYS A 217 16.51 -13.32 -6.54
N VAL A 218 16.86 -13.31 -5.25
CA VAL A 218 16.19 -12.49 -4.23
C VAL A 218 16.29 -11.00 -4.57
N LEU A 219 17.46 -10.56 -5.02
CA LEU A 219 17.68 -9.16 -5.36
C LEU A 219 16.92 -8.73 -6.63
N LEU A 220 16.79 -9.62 -7.61
CA LEU A 220 15.96 -9.38 -8.80
C LEU A 220 14.48 -9.26 -8.42
N LEU A 221 13.97 -10.20 -7.60
CA LEU A 221 12.60 -10.14 -7.08
C LEU A 221 12.34 -8.84 -6.33
N LEU A 222 13.29 -8.37 -5.53
CA LEU A 222 13.20 -7.12 -4.78
C LEU A 222 13.06 -5.89 -5.69
N ILE A 223 13.76 -5.90 -6.83
CA ILE A 223 13.70 -4.85 -7.86
C ILE A 223 12.37 -4.91 -8.60
N GLU A 224 11.94 -6.10 -9.04
CA GLU A 224 10.70 -6.30 -9.78
C GLU A 224 9.47 -5.87 -8.97
N SER A 225 9.38 -6.34 -7.73
CA SER A 225 8.32 -5.97 -6.81
C SER A 225 8.37 -4.48 -6.43
N GLY A 226 9.57 -3.87 -6.37
CA GLY A 226 9.75 -2.44 -6.13
C GLY A 226 9.28 -1.58 -7.31
N ALA A 227 9.54 -2.04 -8.53
CA ALA A 227 9.08 -1.41 -9.76
C ALA A 227 7.55 -1.51 -9.91
N LEU A 228 6.96 -2.66 -9.60
CA LEU A 228 5.50 -2.84 -9.56
C LEU A 228 4.84 -1.87 -8.57
N PHE A 229 5.44 -1.70 -7.38
CA PHE A 229 4.94 -0.72 -6.42
C PHE A 229 5.01 0.71 -6.94
N CYS A 230 6.13 1.11 -7.55
CA CYS A 230 6.26 2.43 -8.18
C CYS A 230 5.24 2.64 -9.30
N LEU A 231 4.93 1.59 -10.08
CA LEU A 231 3.92 1.64 -11.13
C LEU A 231 2.52 1.89 -10.56
N VAL A 232 2.15 1.18 -9.49
CA VAL A 232 0.86 1.39 -8.80
C VAL A 232 0.76 2.83 -8.29
N GLN A 233 1.82 3.34 -7.64
CA GLN A 233 1.83 4.73 -7.18
C GLN A 233 1.73 5.75 -8.34
N LEU A 234 2.39 5.48 -9.47
CA LEU A 234 2.33 6.35 -10.66
C LEU A 234 0.93 6.38 -11.26
N ILE A 235 0.22 5.25 -11.30
CA ILE A 235 -1.18 5.20 -11.72
C ILE A 235 -2.01 6.09 -10.78
N VAL A 236 -1.86 5.94 -9.46
CA VAL A 236 -2.59 6.75 -8.47
C VAL A 236 -2.32 8.24 -8.67
N LEU A 237 -1.06 8.64 -8.85
CA LEU A 237 -0.70 10.03 -9.10
C LEU A 237 -1.38 10.57 -10.36
N ALA A 238 -1.43 9.77 -11.45
CA ALA A 238 -2.09 10.18 -12.68
C ALA A 238 -3.58 10.46 -12.44
N PHE A 239 -4.28 9.59 -11.70
CA PHE A 239 -5.66 9.85 -11.29
C PHE A 239 -5.74 11.10 -10.38
N THR A 240 -4.93 11.21 -9.33
CA THR A 240 -4.95 12.39 -8.45
C THR A 240 -4.79 13.69 -9.22
N LEU A 241 -3.91 13.73 -10.24
CA LEU A 241 -3.74 14.89 -11.12
C LEU A 241 -4.96 15.16 -12.00
N VAL A 242 -5.57 14.14 -12.59
CA VAL A 242 -6.82 14.29 -13.37
C VAL A 242 -7.93 14.84 -12.48
N SER A 243 -8.10 14.31 -11.27
CA SER A 243 -9.09 14.79 -10.32
C SER A 243 -8.82 16.22 -9.81
N THR A 244 -7.57 16.67 -9.84
CA THR A 244 -7.19 18.03 -9.42
C THR A 244 -7.40 19.06 -10.53
N TYR A 245 -7.10 18.70 -11.79
CA TYR A 245 -7.02 19.66 -12.90
C TYR A 245 -8.10 19.48 -13.97
N SER A 246 -8.84 18.38 -13.99
CA SER A 246 -9.84 18.07 -15.02
C SER A 246 -11.19 17.71 -14.41
N ILE A 247 -11.96 18.74 -14.06
CA ILE A 247 -13.29 18.61 -13.44
C ILE A 247 -14.22 17.74 -14.31
N ASN A 248 -14.24 17.97 -15.63
CA ASN A 248 -15.10 17.23 -16.56
C ASN A 248 -14.76 15.73 -16.68
N ALA A 249 -13.49 15.35 -16.53
CA ALA A 249 -13.09 13.94 -16.58
C ALA A 249 -13.31 13.25 -15.22
N ALA A 250 -13.10 13.99 -14.13
CA ALA A 250 -13.28 13.53 -12.76
C ALA A 250 -14.74 13.20 -12.40
N ASP A 251 -15.69 13.88 -13.06
CA ASP A 251 -17.13 13.66 -12.86
C ASP A 251 -17.67 12.45 -13.65
N SER A 252 -16.87 11.83 -14.52
CA SER A 252 -17.33 10.67 -15.27
C SER A 252 -17.47 9.43 -14.38
N LEU A 253 -18.58 8.70 -14.53
CA LEU A 253 -18.90 7.51 -13.72
C LEU A 253 -17.76 6.48 -13.74
N ALA A 254 -17.25 6.18 -14.94
CA ALA A 254 -16.16 5.23 -15.14
C ALA A 254 -14.85 5.66 -14.44
N TYR A 255 -14.59 6.97 -14.35
CA TYR A 255 -13.40 7.48 -13.69
C TYR A 255 -13.45 7.27 -12.18
N GLN A 256 -14.59 7.56 -11.55
CA GLN A 256 -14.74 7.40 -10.09
C GLN A 256 -14.67 5.94 -9.65
N GLU A 257 -15.25 5.01 -10.44
CA GLU A 257 -15.12 3.56 -10.18
C GLU A 257 -13.66 3.12 -10.19
N VAL A 258 -12.93 3.49 -11.24
CA VAL A 258 -11.52 3.09 -11.38
C VAL A 258 -10.67 3.78 -10.31
N PHE A 259 -10.93 5.04 -9.99
CA PHE A 259 -10.17 5.76 -8.97
C PHE A 259 -10.35 5.15 -7.58
N ALA A 260 -11.56 4.72 -7.21
CA ALA A 260 -11.81 4.04 -5.94
C ALA A 260 -11.04 2.70 -5.85
N ILE A 261 -11.08 1.90 -6.91
CA ILE A 261 -10.36 0.61 -6.98
C ILE A 261 -8.84 0.83 -6.93
N VAL A 262 -8.33 1.83 -7.65
CA VAL A 262 -6.90 2.17 -7.68
C VAL A 262 -6.44 2.70 -6.32
N GLY A 263 -7.24 3.56 -5.68
CA GLY A 263 -6.93 4.10 -4.35
C GLY A 263 -6.83 3.01 -3.29
N THR A 264 -7.80 2.10 -3.25
CA THR A 264 -7.80 0.96 -2.32
C THR A 264 -6.63 0.02 -2.56
N ALA A 265 -6.33 -0.31 -3.82
CA ALA A 265 -5.15 -1.10 -4.17
C ALA A 265 -3.84 -0.43 -3.72
N SER A 266 -3.74 0.90 -3.84
CA SER A 266 -2.57 1.67 -3.44
C SER A 266 -2.30 1.63 -1.93
N THR A 267 -3.35 1.71 -1.10
CA THR A 267 -3.19 1.64 0.37
C THR A 267 -2.68 0.27 0.83
N LEU A 268 -3.00 -0.79 0.09
CA LEU A 268 -2.68 -2.17 0.43
C LEU A 268 -1.36 -2.67 -0.19
N ALA A 269 -0.97 -2.12 -1.33
CA ALA A 269 0.23 -2.50 -2.06
C ALA A 269 1.53 -2.52 -1.22
N PRO A 270 1.78 -1.57 -0.29
CA PRO A 270 3.01 -1.60 0.50
C PRO A 270 3.10 -2.78 1.47
N ALA A 271 1.96 -3.36 1.86
CA ALA A 271 1.92 -4.53 2.73
C ALA A 271 1.94 -5.86 1.96
N TRP A 272 1.45 -5.90 0.72
CA TRP A 272 1.58 -7.10 -0.14
C TRP A 272 3.01 -7.37 -0.57
N TYR A 273 3.76 -6.31 -0.86
CA TYR A 273 5.17 -6.37 -1.26
C TYR A 273 6.05 -7.26 -0.34
N PRO A 274 6.16 -6.98 0.98
CA PRO A 274 7.01 -7.78 1.85
C PRO A 274 6.51 -9.22 1.99
N ILE A 275 5.19 -9.42 2.01
CA ILE A 275 4.56 -10.74 2.09
C ILE A 275 4.93 -11.60 0.88
N MET A 276 4.83 -11.06 -0.34
CA MET A 276 5.23 -11.77 -1.56
C MET A 276 6.70 -12.18 -1.54
N VAL A 277 7.59 -11.27 -1.11
CA VAL A 277 9.04 -11.56 -1.01
C VAL A 277 9.30 -12.69 -0.02
N ILE A 278 8.63 -12.68 1.14
CA ILE A 278 8.77 -13.73 2.17
C ILE A 278 8.30 -15.08 1.65
N ILE A 279 7.11 -15.11 1.05
CA ILE A 279 6.52 -16.34 0.50
C ILE A 279 7.43 -16.92 -0.59
N LEU A 280 7.92 -16.09 -1.51
CA LEU A 280 8.81 -16.53 -2.60
C LEU A 280 10.15 -17.06 -2.09
N ILE A 281 10.74 -16.39 -1.10
CA ILE A 281 11.97 -16.84 -0.45
C ILE A 281 11.77 -18.22 0.19
N GLN A 282 10.63 -18.44 0.83
CA GLN A 282 10.35 -19.68 1.54
C GLN A 282 9.86 -20.80 0.64
N SER A 283 9.21 -20.49 -0.49
CA SER A 283 8.88 -21.47 -1.52
C SER A 283 10.14 -22.01 -2.19
N ASP A 284 11.11 -21.13 -2.52
CA ASP A 284 12.40 -21.53 -3.10
C ASP A 284 13.28 -22.31 -2.12
N CYS A 285 13.06 -22.15 -0.80
CA CYS A 285 13.75 -22.89 0.26
C CYS A 285 12.92 -24.05 0.82
N SER A 286 11.82 -24.45 0.18
CA SER A 286 10.99 -25.55 0.65
C SER A 286 11.80 -26.86 0.73
N PRO A 287 11.79 -27.57 1.87
CA PRO A 287 12.46 -28.86 2.02
C PRO A 287 11.97 -29.91 1.00
N VAL A 288 10.76 -29.74 0.47
CA VAL A 288 10.16 -30.62 -0.54
C VAL A 288 10.88 -30.47 -1.89
N GLU A 289 11.26 -29.25 -2.26
CA GLU A 289 12.02 -28.98 -3.49
C GLU A 289 13.45 -29.55 -3.38
N GLN A 290 14.07 -29.41 -2.20
CA GLN A 290 15.39 -29.98 -1.91
C GLN A 290 15.38 -31.51 -1.91
N THR A 291 14.37 -32.15 -1.29
CA THR A 291 14.23 -33.62 -1.31
C THR A 291 13.93 -34.17 -2.70
N LEU A 292 13.17 -33.44 -3.52
CA LEU A 292 12.97 -33.80 -4.93
C LEU A 292 14.26 -33.68 -5.74
N GLN A 293 15.02 -32.60 -5.59
CA GLN A 293 16.33 -32.45 -6.25
C GLN A 293 17.34 -33.52 -5.81
N ASP A 294 17.41 -33.83 -4.52
CA ASP A 294 18.29 -34.88 -3.99
C ASP A 294 17.86 -36.26 -4.50
N SER A 295 16.55 -36.54 -4.58
CA SER A 295 16.04 -37.82 -5.10
C SER A 295 16.34 -38.03 -6.59
N HIS A 296 16.30 -36.95 -7.39
CA HIS A 296 16.64 -36.99 -8.81
C HIS A 296 18.14 -37.19 -9.03
N ALA A 297 18.99 -36.48 -8.27
CA ALA A 297 20.45 -36.63 -8.32
C ALA A 297 20.90 -38.04 -7.93
N VAL A 298 20.30 -38.64 -6.89
CA VAL A 298 20.57 -40.03 -6.49
C VAL A 298 20.13 -41.03 -7.57
N SER A 299 19.08 -40.74 -8.34
CA SER A 299 18.65 -41.65 -9.42
C SER A 299 19.57 -41.62 -10.64
N GLU A 300 20.20 -40.48 -10.95
CA GLU A 300 21.17 -40.35 -12.04
C GLU A 300 22.51 -41.04 -11.71
N ASP A 301 22.94 -41.01 -10.44
CA ASP A 301 24.14 -41.74 -9.98
C ASP A 301 23.98 -43.27 -9.99
N ILE A 302 22.74 -43.78 -9.96
CA ILE A 302 22.47 -45.23 -10.02
C ILE A 302 22.43 -45.74 -11.48
N GLN A 303 22.30 -44.84 -12.46
CA GLN A 303 22.22 -45.19 -13.89
C GLN A 303 23.55 -45.07 -14.65
N ASN A 304 24.62 -44.56 -14.02
CA ASN A 304 25.99 -44.53 -14.55
C ASN A 304 26.89 -45.59 -13.89
#